data_AF-A0AAE3JBR5-F1
#
_entry.id   AF-A0AAE3JBR5-F1
#
_cell.length_a   1.000
_cell.length_b   1.000
_cell.length_c   1.000
_cell.angle_alpha   90.00
_cell.angle_beta   90.00
_cell.angle_gamma   90.00
#
_symmetry.space_group_name_H-M   'P 1'
#
loop_
_entity.id
_entity.type
_entity.pdbx_description
1 polymer ?
#
loop_
_entity_poly.entity_id
_entity_poly.type
_entity_poly.pdbx_seq_one_letter_code
_entity_poly.pdbx_strand_id
1 'polypeptide(L)'
;MEKLILGFDLCDDVTKISRYRLDNMNPADISFPQADNRTVIQTALGRKKGQDGWLVGKEAYEAVLEGGGAVVDKLLTLLTKKSSVAVGDRRYQPEQLLGSYIGTLLETVYEQCGTRSVARLVFTLEKTDPAVMDSIIHCMDSLGIPRENVSIINHTEAYLYFVLRQPKANFDNRALLLDWSGTQLSSYELNLIRSVNPPVIKATRQVLETSLSQDMMSNETHRRMVDSTIREHLERIIDHRGVSSLFVSGKAMENCQEWGKSFLNALAVGKKVRKGIFYESNVFAKGAVINANNELHGRNSYPYTIICEGRVGASMWMDTSVHGSKKVLMLAKEGSNWYDCRTTADLILDEASSIRLKIKKTGEKLTVFENISLDAFPKRPNKTTRVRLILTFTSEHTAMVRVQDLGFGEFFPSSGIVVKKEIKID
;
A
#
# COMPACT_ATOMS: atom_id res chain seq x y z
N MET A 1 1.41 30.29 5.33
CA MET A 1 0.51 29.33 6.02
C MET A 1 1.09 27.95 5.89
N GLU A 2 1.11 27.19 6.98
CA GLU A 2 1.55 25.80 6.99
C GLU A 2 0.57 24.97 6.15
N LYS A 3 1.09 24.16 5.24
CA LYS A 3 0.29 23.25 4.42
C LYS A 3 0.22 21.89 5.09
N LEU A 4 -0.92 21.22 4.98
CA LEU A 4 -1.17 19.93 5.59
C LEU A 4 -0.40 18.80 4.89
N ILE A 5 0.18 17.94 5.70
CA ILE A 5 0.73 16.65 5.29
C ILE A 5 -0.10 15.60 6.01
N LEU A 6 -0.84 14.78 5.26
CA LEU A 6 -1.88 13.90 5.79
C LEU A 6 -1.63 12.45 5.39
N GLY A 7 -1.99 11.53 6.29
CA GLY A 7 -2.04 10.09 6.07
C GLY A 7 -3.42 9.57 6.43
N PHE A 8 -4.07 8.89 5.49
CA PHE A 8 -5.38 8.26 5.68
C PHE A 8 -5.22 6.75 5.62
N ASP A 9 -5.56 6.06 6.70
CA ASP A 9 -5.84 4.62 6.68
C ASP A 9 -7.32 4.43 6.37
N LEU A 10 -7.61 4.05 5.13
CA LEU A 10 -8.97 3.95 4.59
C LEU A 10 -9.34 2.48 4.39
N CYS A 11 -10.19 1.97 5.27
CA CYS A 11 -10.74 0.61 5.22
C CYS A 11 -12.26 0.65 5.21
N ASP A 12 -12.89 -0.46 4.81
CA ASP A 12 -14.36 -0.58 4.78
C ASP A 12 -15.02 -0.56 6.17
N ASP A 13 -14.27 -0.91 7.22
CA ASP A 13 -14.79 -0.92 8.60
C ASP A 13 -14.58 0.42 9.29
N VAL A 14 -13.34 0.92 9.25
CA VAL A 14 -12.93 2.14 9.93
C VAL A 14 -11.94 2.94 9.10
N THR A 15 -11.95 4.25 9.28
CA THR A 15 -10.97 5.19 8.76
C THR A 15 -10.20 5.82 9.91
N LYS A 16 -8.89 6.00 9.74
CA LYS A 16 -8.03 6.72 10.68
C LYS A 16 -7.24 7.77 9.91
N ILE A 17 -7.05 8.95 10.50
CA ILE A 17 -6.28 10.02 9.87
C ILE A 17 -5.20 10.49 10.83
N SER A 18 -3.99 10.66 10.31
CA SER A 18 -2.88 11.31 11.02
C SER A 18 -2.35 12.47 10.20
N ARG A 19 -1.89 13.53 10.88
CA ARG A 19 -1.18 14.67 10.27
C ARG A 19 0.28 14.68 10.69
N TYR A 20 1.15 15.19 9.83
CA TYR A 20 2.53 15.49 10.23
C TYR A 20 2.53 16.81 11.01
N ARG A 21 3.19 16.83 12.16
CA ARG A 21 3.41 18.06 12.91
C ARG A 21 4.84 18.53 12.73
N LEU A 22 5.04 19.74 12.22
CA LEU A 22 6.38 20.31 12.05
C LEU A 22 7.04 20.72 13.36
N ASP A 23 6.26 20.99 14.42
CA ASP A 23 6.78 21.46 15.69
C ASP A 23 7.56 20.39 16.47
N ASN A 24 7.14 19.13 16.37
CA ASN A 24 7.82 17.99 17.00
C ASN A 24 8.30 16.94 16.00
N MET A 25 8.17 17.24 14.69
CA MET A 25 8.55 16.37 13.58
C MET A 25 7.94 14.97 13.66
N ASN A 26 6.73 14.82 14.22
CA ASN A 26 6.10 13.52 14.39
C ASN A 26 4.64 13.50 13.87
N PRO A 27 4.15 12.31 13.47
CA PRO A 27 2.74 12.09 13.23
C PRO A 27 1.90 12.36 14.48
N ALA A 28 0.72 12.95 14.30
CA ALA A 28 -0.31 13.04 15.32
C ALA A 28 -1.66 12.64 14.73
N ASP A 29 -2.45 11.90 15.51
CA ASP A 29 -3.79 11.48 15.09
C ASP A 29 -4.75 12.68 15.04
N ILE A 30 -5.63 12.69 14.04
CA ILE A 30 -6.80 13.57 13.99
C ILE A 30 -7.86 12.99 14.91
N SER A 31 -8.48 13.85 15.71
CA SER A 31 -9.55 13.44 16.60
C SER A 31 -10.92 13.67 15.95
N PHE A 32 -11.86 12.78 16.13
CA PHE A 32 -13.26 12.88 15.71
C PHE A 32 -14.09 12.90 17.00
N PRO A 33 -14.50 14.09 17.49
CA PRO A 33 -15.25 14.21 18.74
C PRO A 33 -16.51 13.35 18.81
N GLN A 34 -17.10 13.05 17.64
CA GLN A 34 -18.30 12.23 17.45
C GLN A 34 -18.05 10.72 17.52
N ALA A 35 -16.80 10.27 17.55
CA ALA A 35 -16.45 8.85 17.60
C ALA A 35 -16.19 8.36 19.03
N ASP A 36 -16.61 7.14 19.35
CA ASP A 36 -16.39 6.52 20.67
C ASP A 36 -14.90 6.37 20.99
N ASN A 37 -14.12 5.95 19.99
CA ASN A 37 -12.68 6.11 20.00
C ASN A 37 -12.36 7.34 19.15
N ARG A 38 -11.98 8.44 19.78
CA ARG A 38 -11.75 9.73 19.12
C ARG A 38 -10.76 9.67 17.96
N THR A 39 -9.89 8.68 17.84
CA THR A 39 -8.90 8.62 16.74
C THR A 39 -9.27 7.63 15.63
N VAL A 40 -10.49 7.05 15.68
CA VAL A 40 -10.99 6.05 14.75
C VAL A 40 -12.44 6.35 14.41
N ILE A 41 -12.76 6.54 13.13
CA ILE A 41 -14.14 6.76 12.68
C ILE A 41 -14.63 5.54 11.89
N GLN A 42 -15.87 5.12 12.08
CA GLN A 42 -16.48 4.07 11.25
C GLN A 42 -16.61 4.56 9.81
N THR A 43 -16.27 3.71 8.84
CA THR A 43 -16.38 4.05 7.41
C THR A 43 -17.83 3.89 6.94
N ALA A 44 -18.66 4.82 7.39
CA ALA A 44 -20.07 4.91 7.07
C ALA A 44 -20.42 6.35 6.73
N LEU A 45 -21.29 6.50 5.74
CA LEU A 45 -21.84 7.77 5.30
C LEU A 45 -23.35 7.72 5.43
N GLY A 46 -23.97 8.76 5.96
CA GLY A 46 -25.40 8.80 6.16
C GLY A 46 -25.99 10.19 5.97
N ARG A 47 -27.31 10.25 5.94
CA ARG A 47 -28.05 11.50 5.79
C ARG A 47 -29.40 11.41 6.47
N LYS A 48 -29.80 12.50 7.12
CA LYS A 48 -31.15 12.68 7.67
C LYS A 48 -32.14 13.09 6.57
N LYS A 49 -33.37 12.58 6.63
CA LYS A 49 -34.46 12.85 5.70
C LYS A 49 -34.84 14.32 5.79
N GLY A 50 -34.95 14.96 4.63
CA GLY A 50 -35.29 16.39 4.53
C GLY A 50 -34.20 17.36 4.97
N GLN A 51 -33.03 16.90 5.41
CA GLN A 51 -31.87 17.76 5.72
C GLN A 51 -30.83 17.65 4.63
N ASP A 52 -30.14 18.75 4.33
CA ASP A 52 -28.95 18.77 3.48
C ASP A 52 -27.69 18.54 4.35
N GLY A 53 -26.69 17.86 3.77
CA GLY A 53 -25.45 17.51 4.45
C GLY A 53 -25.28 16.01 4.66
N TRP A 54 -24.02 15.61 4.80
CA TRP A 54 -23.61 14.23 5.05
C TRP A 54 -23.15 14.07 6.50
N LEU A 55 -23.51 12.94 7.10
CA LEU A 55 -23.06 12.50 8.40
C LEU A 55 -22.08 11.34 8.21
N VAL A 56 -21.12 11.21 9.11
CA VAL A 56 -20.08 10.16 9.03
C VAL A 56 -19.99 9.38 10.33
N GLY A 57 -19.62 8.10 10.20
CA GLY A 57 -19.41 7.21 11.33
C GLY A 57 -20.66 7.04 12.21
N LYS A 58 -20.52 7.22 13.52
CA LYS A 58 -21.59 6.96 14.49
C LYS A 58 -22.86 7.77 14.22
N GLU A 59 -22.71 9.06 13.88
CA GLU A 59 -23.83 9.95 13.58
C GLU A 59 -24.64 9.48 12.36
N ALA A 60 -23.98 8.84 11.39
CA ALA A 60 -24.64 8.27 10.23
C ALA A 60 -25.58 7.12 10.61
N TYR A 61 -25.16 6.26 11.55
CA TYR A 61 -25.99 5.17 12.06
C TYR A 61 -27.12 5.68 12.97
N GLU A 62 -26.85 6.68 13.82
CA GLU A 62 -27.86 7.30 14.70
C GLU A 62 -29.01 7.92 13.91
N ALA A 63 -28.72 8.55 12.77
CA ALA A 63 -29.74 9.11 11.88
C ALA A 63 -30.78 8.07 11.41
N VAL A 64 -30.38 6.81 11.26
CA VAL A 64 -31.29 5.70 10.92
C VAL A 64 -32.13 5.29 12.12
N LEU A 65 -31.50 5.19 13.30
CA LEU A 65 -32.18 4.82 14.56
C LEU A 65 -33.25 5.83 14.98
N GLU A 66 -33.04 7.11 14.67
CA GLU A 66 -34.02 8.19 14.86
C GLU A 66 -35.24 8.11 13.90
N GLY A 67 -35.31 7.08 13.05
CA GLY A 67 -36.49 6.77 12.22
C GLY A 67 -36.63 7.60 10.95
N GLY A 68 -35.58 8.34 10.57
CA GLY A 68 -35.65 9.32 9.49
C GLY A 68 -34.36 9.46 8.69
N GLY A 69 -33.49 8.45 8.60
CA GLY A 69 -32.22 8.56 7.88
C GLY A 69 -31.91 7.36 7.01
N ALA A 70 -30.87 7.48 6.20
CA ALA A 70 -30.27 6.37 5.47
C ALA A 70 -28.76 6.35 5.70
N VAL A 71 -28.19 5.15 5.79
CA VAL A 71 -26.75 4.92 5.94
C VAL A 71 -26.27 4.00 4.83
N VAL A 72 -25.04 4.23 4.40
CA VAL A 72 -24.30 3.37 3.50
C VAL A 72 -22.91 3.13 4.10
N ASP A 73 -22.51 1.87 4.15
CA ASP A 73 -21.21 1.40 4.59
C ASP A 73 -20.52 0.61 3.47
N LYS A 74 -19.36 0.03 3.76
CA LYS A 74 -18.58 -0.77 2.81
C LYS A 74 -18.28 -0.01 1.50
N LEU A 75 -17.95 1.28 1.64
CA LEU A 75 -17.78 2.22 0.54
C LEU A 75 -16.75 1.75 -0.48
N LEU A 76 -15.66 1.11 -0.06
CA LEU A 76 -14.61 0.60 -0.96
C LEU A 76 -15.11 -0.62 -1.72
N THR A 77 -15.76 -1.56 -1.03
CA THR A 77 -16.39 -2.72 -1.67
C THR A 77 -17.42 -2.29 -2.74
N LEU A 78 -18.18 -1.23 -2.50
CA LEU A 78 -19.18 -0.74 -3.46
C LEU A 78 -18.57 -0.26 -4.78
N LEU A 79 -17.34 0.30 -4.76
CA LEU A 79 -16.63 0.76 -5.96
C LEU A 79 -16.34 -0.41 -6.91
N THR A 80 -16.07 -1.59 -6.38
CA THR A 80 -15.81 -2.80 -7.17
C THR A 80 -17.05 -3.33 -7.89
N LYS A 81 -18.25 -3.02 -7.38
CA LYS A 81 -19.54 -3.50 -7.92
C LYS A 81 -20.14 -2.58 -9.00
N LYS A 82 -19.62 -1.36 -9.16
CA LYS A 82 -20.01 -0.35 -10.18
C LYS A 82 -21.52 -0.12 -10.35
N SER A 83 -22.29 -0.37 -9.29
CA SER A 83 -23.75 -0.27 -9.31
C SER A 83 -24.19 0.87 -8.41
N SER A 84 -25.17 1.67 -8.88
CA SER A 84 -25.68 2.79 -8.09
C SER A 84 -26.41 2.30 -6.83
N VAL A 85 -26.17 3.00 -5.72
CA VAL A 85 -26.67 2.68 -4.39
C VAL A 85 -27.75 3.69 -4.00
N ALA A 86 -28.87 3.20 -3.46
CA ALA A 86 -29.92 4.06 -2.93
C ALA A 86 -29.54 4.52 -1.51
N VAL A 87 -29.59 5.82 -1.27
CA VAL A 87 -29.41 6.42 0.05
C VAL A 87 -30.56 7.41 0.27
N GLY A 88 -31.56 6.97 1.05
CA GLY A 88 -32.84 7.64 1.15
C GLY A 88 -33.60 7.58 -0.18
N ASP A 89 -34.12 8.72 -0.63
CA ASP A 89 -34.93 8.82 -1.85
C ASP A 89 -34.09 9.05 -3.12
N ARG A 90 -32.75 9.01 -3.03
CA ARG A 90 -31.82 9.30 -4.14
C ARG A 90 -30.88 8.13 -4.39
N ARG A 91 -30.46 7.97 -5.65
CA ARG A 91 -29.41 7.01 -6.04
C ARG A 91 -28.12 7.75 -6.32
N TYR A 92 -27.01 7.17 -5.86
CA TYR A 92 -25.67 7.71 -6.01
C TYR A 92 -24.75 6.68 -6.65
N GLN A 93 -23.77 7.16 -7.41
CA GLN A 93 -22.65 6.31 -7.81
C GLN A 93 -21.73 6.08 -6.60
N PRO A 94 -21.15 4.89 -6.44
CA PRO A 94 -20.20 4.60 -5.34
C PRO A 94 -19.08 5.63 -5.19
N GLU A 95 -18.52 6.13 -6.30
CA GLU A 95 -17.48 7.17 -6.29
C GLU A 95 -17.97 8.50 -5.68
N GLN A 96 -19.22 8.89 -5.94
CA GLN A 96 -19.82 10.11 -5.35
C GLN A 96 -19.99 9.98 -3.82
N LEU A 97 -20.33 8.78 -3.35
CA LEU A 97 -20.43 8.48 -1.93
C LEU A 97 -19.04 8.52 -1.28
N LEU A 98 -18.03 7.94 -1.92
CA LEU A 98 -16.65 8.02 -1.42
C LEU A 98 -16.17 9.47 -1.35
N GLY A 99 -16.36 10.26 -2.40
CA GLY A 99 -15.97 11.67 -2.43
C GLY A 99 -16.67 12.50 -1.36
N SER A 100 -17.96 12.24 -1.14
CA SER A 100 -18.73 12.87 -0.06
C SER A 100 -18.18 12.49 1.32
N TYR A 101 -17.90 11.21 1.55
CA TYR A 101 -17.31 10.73 2.79
C TYR A 101 -15.95 11.37 3.09
N ILE A 102 -15.02 11.32 2.13
CA ILE A 102 -13.68 11.91 2.32
C ILE A 102 -13.77 13.43 2.47
N GLY A 103 -14.64 14.10 1.69
CA GLY A 103 -14.89 15.53 1.80
C GLY A 103 -15.34 15.94 3.20
N THR A 104 -16.31 15.21 3.77
CA THR A 104 -16.78 15.46 5.15
C THR A 104 -15.67 15.26 6.19
N LEU A 105 -14.84 14.22 6.04
CA LEU A 105 -13.68 14.03 6.92
C LEU A 105 -12.65 15.16 6.80
N LEU A 106 -12.38 15.63 5.57
CA LEU A 106 -11.43 16.70 5.33
C LEU A 106 -11.89 18.02 5.93
N GLU A 107 -13.18 18.34 5.92
CA GLU A 107 -13.69 19.53 6.62
C GLU A 107 -13.39 19.48 8.12
N THR A 108 -13.57 18.33 8.76
CA THR A 108 -13.17 18.14 10.18
C THR A 108 -11.66 18.36 10.37
N VAL A 109 -10.82 17.87 9.45
CA VAL A 109 -9.37 18.08 9.48
C VAL A 109 -9.02 19.56 9.33
N TYR A 110 -9.67 20.26 8.39
CA TYR A 110 -9.40 21.66 8.08
C TYR A 110 -9.77 22.58 9.24
N GLU A 111 -10.91 22.33 9.88
CA GLU A 111 -11.35 23.05 11.08
C GLU A 111 -10.34 22.88 12.21
N GLN A 112 -9.90 21.65 12.49
CA GLN A 112 -8.93 21.38 13.56
C GLN A 112 -7.54 21.95 13.30
N CYS A 113 -7.13 22.01 12.03
CA CYS A 113 -5.80 22.48 11.68
C CYS A 113 -5.76 23.97 11.33
N GLY A 114 -6.92 24.63 11.17
CA GLY A 114 -7.02 26.05 10.79
C GLY A 114 -6.53 26.36 9.36
N THR A 115 -6.48 25.36 8.47
CA THR A 115 -6.01 25.53 7.09
C THR A 115 -6.63 24.47 6.17
N ARG A 116 -6.94 24.88 4.93
CA ARG A 116 -7.41 23.98 3.86
C ARG A 116 -6.30 23.60 2.87
N SER A 117 -5.13 24.19 2.99
CA SER A 117 -4.05 23.97 2.03
C SER A 117 -3.36 22.64 2.31
N VAL A 118 -3.45 21.69 1.38
CA VAL A 118 -2.80 20.38 1.47
C VAL A 118 -1.52 20.37 0.64
N ALA A 119 -0.38 20.05 1.25
CA ALA A 119 0.90 19.84 0.55
C ALA A 119 1.03 18.41 0.04
N ARG A 120 0.66 17.42 0.85
CA ARG A 120 0.70 16.01 0.48
C ARG A 120 -0.31 15.20 1.26
N LEU A 121 -0.97 14.27 0.59
CA LEU A 121 -1.94 13.35 1.18
C LEU A 121 -1.64 11.94 0.68
N VAL A 122 -1.38 11.02 1.60
CA VAL A 122 -1.17 9.61 1.28
C VAL A 122 -2.32 8.79 1.85
N PHE A 123 -3.01 8.03 1.00
CA PHE A 123 -3.93 6.99 1.42
C PHE A 123 -3.17 5.68 1.57
N THR A 124 -3.52 4.90 2.59
CA THR A 124 -3.11 3.52 2.75
C THR A 124 -4.33 2.61 2.77
N LEU A 125 -4.24 1.52 2.03
CA LEU A 125 -5.29 0.52 1.84
C LEU A 125 -4.80 -0.85 2.29
N GLU A 126 -5.70 -1.69 2.80
CA GLU A 126 -5.34 -3.07 3.14
C GLU A 126 -4.99 -3.90 1.90
N LYS A 127 -5.71 -3.65 0.80
CA LYS A 127 -5.50 -4.29 -0.51
C LYS A 127 -5.45 -3.22 -1.59
N THR A 128 -4.61 -3.45 -2.58
CA THR A 128 -4.51 -2.56 -3.74
C THR A 128 -5.47 -3.04 -4.83
N ASP A 129 -6.57 -2.31 -5.02
CA ASP A 129 -7.55 -2.55 -6.08
C ASP A 129 -7.55 -1.34 -7.04
N PRO A 130 -7.30 -1.54 -8.35
CA PRO A 130 -7.24 -0.45 -9.32
C PRO A 130 -8.49 0.43 -9.35
N ALA A 131 -9.69 -0.14 -9.23
CA ALA A 131 -10.93 0.63 -9.28
C ALA A 131 -11.08 1.52 -8.04
N VAL A 132 -10.66 1.04 -6.87
CA VAL A 132 -10.62 1.83 -5.64
C VAL A 132 -9.58 2.95 -5.77
N MET A 133 -8.38 2.63 -6.25
CA MET A 133 -7.30 3.61 -6.44
C MET A 133 -7.69 4.74 -7.38
N ASP A 134 -8.23 4.40 -8.57
CA ASP A 134 -8.70 5.39 -9.55
C ASP A 134 -9.79 6.28 -8.96
N SER A 135 -10.74 5.70 -8.23
CA SER A 135 -11.84 6.43 -7.59
C SER A 135 -11.34 7.41 -6.54
N ILE A 136 -10.34 7.04 -5.73
CA ILE A 136 -9.72 7.94 -4.76
C ILE A 136 -9.09 9.14 -5.47
N ILE A 137 -8.34 8.92 -6.55
CA ILE A 137 -7.70 10.00 -7.31
C ILE A 137 -8.75 10.95 -7.92
N HIS A 138 -9.83 10.43 -8.50
CA HIS A 138 -10.93 11.26 -9.03
C HIS A 138 -11.66 12.03 -7.94
N CYS A 139 -11.88 11.41 -6.77
CA CYS A 139 -12.47 12.10 -5.63
C CYS A 139 -11.59 13.27 -5.17
N MET A 140 -10.27 13.09 -5.11
CA MET A 140 -9.36 14.15 -4.67
C MET A 140 -9.34 15.32 -5.67
N ASP A 141 -9.32 15.00 -6.96
CA ASP A 141 -9.42 15.99 -8.05
C ASP A 141 -10.73 16.82 -7.93
N SER A 142 -11.85 16.14 -7.68
CA SER A 142 -13.16 16.77 -7.48
C SER A 142 -13.24 17.62 -6.21
N LEU A 143 -12.45 17.29 -5.19
CA LEU A 143 -12.31 18.05 -3.94
C LEU A 143 -11.26 19.17 -4.05
N GLY A 144 -10.67 19.39 -5.23
CA GLY A 144 -9.71 20.46 -5.48
C GLY A 144 -8.30 20.18 -4.94
N ILE A 145 -7.97 18.92 -4.63
CA ILE A 145 -6.61 18.50 -4.25
C ILE A 145 -5.91 17.97 -5.51
N PRO A 146 -4.83 18.62 -5.98
CA PRO A 146 -4.15 18.22 -7.20
C PRO A 146 -3.63 16.78 -7.13
N ARG A 147 -3.71 16.04 -8.24
CA ARG A 147 -3.32 14.62 -8.31
C ARG A 147 -1.87 14.41 -7.90
N GLU A 148 -0.98 15.35 -8.25
CA GLU A 148 0.43 15.34 -7.86
C GLU A 148 0.67 15.51 -6.36
N ASN A 149 -0.34 15.90 -5.57
CA ASN A 149 -0.28 15.97 -4.11
C ASN A 149 -0.83 14.71 -3.44
N VAL A 150 -1.35 13.74 -4.21
CA VAL A 150 -1.97 12.52 -3.71
C VAL A 150 -1.11 11.31 -4.04
N SER A 151 -1.01 10.36 -3.12
CA SER A 151 -0.47 9.03 -3.42
C SER A 151 -1.17 7.95 -2.61
N ILE A 152 -1.04 6.73 -3.09
CA ILE A 152 -1.70 5.56 -2.49
C ILE A 152 -0.64 4.49 -2.27
N ILE A 153 -0.57 4.00 -1.05
CA ILE A 153 0.27 2.88 -0.65
C ILE A 153 -0.61 1.80 -0.01
N ASN A 154 -0.02 0.66 0.36
CA ASN A 154 -0.73 -0.35 1.14
C ASN A 154 -0.30 -0.36 2.61
N HIS A 155 -1.04 -1.12 3.43
CA HIS A 155 -0.76 -1.29 4.86
C HIS A 155 0.66 -1.80 5.13
N THR A 156 1.18 -2.67 4.28
CA THR A 156 2.53 -3.25 4.42
C THR A 156 3.60 -2.17 4.28
N GLU A 157 3.45 -1.31 3.27
CA GLU A 157 4.35 -0.19 3.01
C GLU A 157 4.19 0.91 4.08
N ALA A 158 2.96 1.21 4.51
CA ALA A 158 2.70 2.14 5.60
C ALA A 158 3.37 1.67 6.91
N TYR A 159 3.21 0.40 7.27
CA TYR A 159 3.90 -0.21 8.41
C TYR A 159 5.42 -0.03 8.31
N LEU A 160 5.99 -0.25 7.13
CA LEU A 160 7.43 -0.07 6.91
C LEU A 160 7.87 1.36 7.20
N TYR A 161 7.15 2.38 6.69
CA TYR A 161 7.49 3.77 6.95
C TYR A 161 7.34 4.14 8.44
N PHE A 162 6.33 3.59 9.10
CA PHE A 162 6.17 3.72 10.54
C PHE A 162 7.40 3.18 11.29
N VAL A 163 7.83 1.95 10.99
CA VAL A 163 8.99 1.33 11.66
C VAL A 163 10.29 2.04 11.33
N LEU A 164 10.47 2.49 10.09
CA LEU A 164 11.66 3.24 9.67
C LEU A 164 11.84 4.56 10.41
N ARG A 165 10.77 5.10 11.01
CA ARG A 165 10.82 6.29 11.86
C ARG A 165 11.23 5.99 13.31
N GLN A 166 11.21 4.72 13.71
CA GLN A 166 11.62 4.30 15.05
C GLN A 166 13.15 4.35 15.20
N PRO A 167 13.69 4.28 16.43
CA PRO A 167 15.13 4.13 16.61
C PRO A 167 15.65 2.91 15.85
N LYS A 168 16.80 3.04 15.16
CA LYS A 168 17.38 1.95 14.34
C LYS A 168 17.49 0.62 15.08
N ALA A 169 17.76 0.67 16.38
CA ALA A 169 17.85 -0.50 17.25
C ALA A 169 16.55 -1.33 17.29
N ASN A 170 15.39 -0.72 17.01
CA ASN A 170 14.08 -1.35 17.03
C ASN A 170 13.79 -2.20 15.79
N PHE A 171 14.54 -2.02 14.71
CA PHE A 171 14.43 -2.77 13.46
C PHE A 171 15.78 -3.24 12.91
N ASP A 172 16.79 -3.34 13.77
CA ASP A 172 18.17 -3.65 13.37
C ASP A 172 18.36 -5.06 12.75
N ASN A 173 17.32 -5.88 12.67
CA ASN A 173 17.33 -7.13 11.92
C ASN A 173 15.92 -7.49 11.46
N ARG A 174 15.02 -7.67 12.43
CA ARG A 174 13.59 -7.91 12.23
C ARG A 174 12.77 -7.00 13.11
N ALA A 175 11.66 -6.49 12.61
CA ALA A 175 10.59 -5.95 13.43
C ALA A 175 9.29 -6.67 13.05
N LEU A 176 8.40 -6.84 14.01
CA LEU A 176 7.07 -7.42 13.79
C LEU A 176 6.02 -6.42 14.26
N LEU A 177 4.92 -6.29 13.55
CA LEU A 177 3.67 -5.70 14.02
C LEU A 177 2.63 -6.81 14.09
N LEU A 178 1.95 -6.91 15.23
CA LEU A 178 0.71 -7.68 15.36
C LEU A 178 -0.44 -6.68 15.39
N ASP A 179 -1.20 -6.59 14.30
CA ASP A 179 -2.38 -5.75 14.21
C ASP A 179 -3.63 -6.60 14.38
N TRP A 180 -4.46 -6.25 15.35
CA TRP A 180 -5.78 -6.83 15.52
C TRP A 180 -6.82 -5.73 15.33
N SER A 181 -7.44 -5.72 14.15
CA SER A 181 -8.44 -4.73 13.77
C SER A 181 -9.69 -5.44 13.26
N GLY A 182 -10.87 -5.04 13.73
CA GLY A 182 -12.13 -5.72 13.39
C GLY A 182 -12.13 -7.18 13.85
N THR A 183 -12.36 -8.11 12.93
CA THR A 183 -12.34 -9.56 13.20
C THR A 183 -11.02 -10.23 12.80
N GLN A 184 -10.05 -9.46 12.32
CA GLN A 184 -8.85 -9.97 11.68
C GLN A 184 -7.59 -9.70 12.50
N LEU A 185 -6.83 -10.76 12.75
CA LEU A 185 -5.49 -10.70 13.29
C LEU A 185 -4.48 -10.86 12.14
N SER A 186 -3.61 -9.87 11.96
CA SER A 186 -2.57 -9.90 10.93
C SER A 186 -1.20 -9.61 11.53
N SER A 187 -0.17 -10.25 10.98
CA SER A 187 1.22 -9.90 11.26
C SER A 187 1.86 -9.21 10.07
N TYR A 188 2.61 -8.14 10.34
CA TYR A 188 3.47 -7.48 9.37
C TYR A 188 4.92 -7.60 9.83
N GLU A 189 5.78 -8.11 8.98
CA GLU A 189 7.18 -8.35 9.30
C GLU A 189 8.07 -7.48 8.42
N LEU A 190 9.02 -6.77 9.04
CA LEU A 190 10.09 -6.04 8.37
C LEU A 190 11.40 -6.78 8.58
N ASN A 191 12.09 -7.13 7.50
CA ASN A 191 13.40 -7.78 7.47
C ASN A 191 14.46 -6.87 6.83
N LEU A 192 15.55 -6.59 7.53
CA LEU A 192 16.67 -5.81 7.03
C LEU A 192 17.83 -6.70 6.55
N ILE A 193 18.10 -6.65 5.25
CA ILE A 193 19.14 -7.42 4.57
C ILE A 193 20.33 -6.50 4.26
N ARG A 194 21.45 -6.70 4.96
CA ARG A 194 22.67 -5.87 4.83
C ARG A 194 23.73 -6.44 3.90
N SER A 195 23.57 -7.67 3.42
CA SER A 195 24.54 -8.34 2.55
C SER A 195 24.60 -7.76 1.13
N VAL A 196 23.82 -6.71 0.86
CA VAL A 196 23.64 -6.05 -0.43
C VAL A 196 23.75 -4.54 -0.27
N ASN A 197 24.15 -3.83 -1.34
CA ASN A 197 24.32 -2.38 -1.34
C ASN A 197 23.50 -1.74 -2.49
N PRO A 198 22.56 -0.82 -2.20
CA PRO A 198 22.12 -0.42 -0.86
C PRO A 198 21.43 -1.58 -0.11
N PRO A 199 21.40 -1.57 1.24
CA PRO A 199 20.70 -2.58 2.01
C PRO A 199 19.22 -2.67 1.61
N VAL A 200 18.67 -3.88 1.64
CA VAL A 200 17.26 -4.13 1.30
C VAL A 200 16.43 -4.23 2.57
N ILE A 201 15.25 -3.62 2.55
CA ILE A 201 14.19 -3.92 3.50
C ILE A 201 13.11 -4.70 2.78
N LYS A 202 12.82 -5.91 3.27
CA LYS A 202 11.68 -6.69 2.82
C LYS A 202 10.57 -6.61 3.87
N ALA A 203 9.41 -6.11 3.48
CA ALA A 203 8.21 -6.12 4.33
C ALA A 203 7.15 -7.06 3.77
N THR A 204 6.54 -7.86 4.65
CA THR A 204 5.54 -8.86 4.28
C THR A 204 4.37 -8.84 5.25
N ARG A 205 3.20 -9.19 4.75
CA ARG A 205 1.99 -9.38 5.54
C ARG A 205 1.59 -10.84 5.56
N GLN A 206 1.08 -11.30 6.71
CA GLN A 206 0.42 -12.58 6.85
C GLN A 206 -0.89 -12.38 7.64
N VAL A 207 -2.00 -12.87 7.08
CA VAL A 207 -3.25 -12.98 7.82
C VAL A 207 -3.17 -14.22 8.71
N LEU A 208 -3.35 -14.02 10.00
CA LEU A 208 -3.21 -15.08 11.01
C LEU A 208 -4.55 -15.72 11.32
N GLU A 209 -5.57 -14.89 11.57
CA GLU A 209 -6.94 -15.31 11.84
C GLU A 209 -7.93 -14.29 11.30
N THR A 210 -9.12 -14.75 10.89
CA THR A 210 -10.21 -13.89 10.36
C THR A 210 -11.49 -13.96 11.17
N SER A 211 -11.56 -14.86 12.16
CA SER A 211 -12.73 -15.14 13.00
C SER A 211 -12.58 -14.64 14.44
N LEU A 212 -11.45 -13.99 14.77
CA LEU A 212 -11.19 -13.43 16.09
C LEU A 212 -11.84 -12.05 16.22
N SER A 213 -13.13 -12.01 16.57
CA SER A 213 -13.80 -10.74 16.91
C SER A 213 -13.27 -10.18 18.24
N GLN A 214 -13.05 -8.87 18.29
CA GLN A 214 -12.70 -8.18 19.54
C GLN A 214 -13.82 -8.26 20.59
N ASP A 215 -15.07 -8.50 20.20
CA ASP A 215 -16.20 -8.67 21.13
C ASP A 215 -16.01 -9.89 22.05
N MET A 216 -15.20 -10.86 21.61
CA MET A 216 -14.84 -12.03 22.40
C MET A 216 -14.08 -11.66 23.68
N MET A 217 -13.49 -10.47 23.76
CA MET A 217 -12.72 -10.00 24.93
C MET A 217 -13.58 -9.72 26.17
N SER A 218 -14.91 -9.71 26.03
CA SER A 218 -15.86 -9.54 27.14
C SER A 218 -15.92 -10.72 28.11
N ASN A 219 -15.49 -11.93 27.68
CA ASN A 219 -15.54 -13.16 28.47
C ASN A 219 -14.12 -13.65 28.80
N GLU A 220 -13.87 -14.03 30.06
CA GLU A 220 -12.56 -14.53 30.50
C GLU A 220 -12.10 -15.80 29.78
N THR A 221 -13.00 -16.76 29.55
CA THR A 221 -12.67 -18.01 28.83
C THR A 221 -12.23 -17.70 27.40
N HIS A 222 -12.94 -16.80 26.72
CA HIS A 222 -12.56 -16.36 25.38
C HIS A 222 -11.22 -15.61 25.39
N ARG A 223 -10.97 -14.72 26.38
CA ARG A 223 -9.67 -14.04 26.51
C ARG A 223 -8.50 -15.02 26.61
N ARG A 224 -8.66 -16.11 27.38
CA ARG A 224 -7.63 -17.17 27.50
C ARG A 224 -7.42 -17.92 26.18
N MET A 225 -8.50 -18.17 25.44
CA MET A 225 -8.41 -18.77 24.10
C MET A 225 -7.63 -17.85 23.15
N VAL A 226 -8.00 -16.57 23.08
CA VAL A 226 -7.32 -15.56 22.24
C VAL A 226 -5.83 -15.45 22.59
N ASP A 227 -5.51 -15.39 23.89
CA ASP A 227 -4.12 -15.37 24.37
C ASP A 227 -3.33 -16.60 23.89
N SER A 228 -3.91 -17.81 24.00
CA SER A 228 -3.27 -19.04 23.49
C SER A 228 -3.10 -19.03 21.97
N THR A 229 -4.12 -18.58 21.23
CA THR A 229 -4.05 -18.49 19.77
C THR A 229 -2.93 -17.53 19.34
N ILE A 230 -2.86 -16.34 19.92
CA ILE A 230 -1.80 -15.37 19.64
C ILE A 230 -0.42 -15.94 19.97
N ARG A 231 -0.28 -16.61 21.12
CA ARG A 231 0.97 -17.29 21.49
C ARG A 231 1.41 -18.27 20.40
N GLU A 232 0.51 -19.14 19.94
CA GLU A 232 0.81 -20.14 18.92
C GLU A 232 1.22 -19.52 17.57
N HIS A 233 0.60 -18.40 17.17
CA HIS A 233 1.05 -17.67 15.98
C HIS A 233 2.42 -17.05 16.19
N LEU A 234 2.66 -16.39 17.32
CA LEU A 234 3.94 -15.75 17.60
C LEU A 234 5.08 -16.75 17.73
N GLU A 235 4.85 -17.94 18.30
CA GLU A 235 5.83 -19.03 18.36
C GLU A 235 6.20 -19.57 16.97
N ARG A 236 5.24 -19.59 16.03
CA ARG A 236 5.48 -19.97 14.63
C ARG A 236 6.24 -18.90 13.84
N ILE A 237 5.89 -17.63 14.03
CA ILE A 237 6.49 -16.50 13.29
C ILE A 237 7.88 -16.18 13.85
N ILE A 238 8.03 -16.18 15.18
CA ILE A 238 9.28 -15.77 15.85
C ILE A 238 10.16 -17.00 16.13
N ASP A 239 10.98 -17.32 15.13
CA ASP A 239 12.01 -18.35 15.20
C ASP A 239 13.04 -18.12 16.34
N HIS A 240 14.02 -19.02 16.44
CA HIS A 240 15.09 -18.94 17.44
C HIS A 240 15.97 -17.67 17.34
N ARG A 241 15.96 -16.95 16.21
CA ARG A 241 16.75 -15.71 16.04
C ARG A 241 16.08 -14.51 16.70
N GLY A 242 14.77 -14.60 16.96
CA GLY A 242 13.98 -13.54 17.57
C GLY A 242 13.78 -12.33 16.66
N VAL A 243 13.18 -11.28 17.23
CA VAL A 243 12.96 -9.98 16.59
C VAL A 243 13.56 -8.85 17.42
N SER A 244 13.91 -7.74 16.78
CA SER A 244 14.37 -6.54 17.49
C SER A 244 13.26 -5.95 18.34
N SER A 245 12.07 -5.75 17.77
CA SER A 245 10.88 -5.26 18.49
C SER A 245 9.61 -5.95 18.01
N LEU A 246 8.61 -5.99 18.88
CA LEU A 246 7.23 -6.32 18.54
C LEU A 246 6.38 -5.07 18.76
N PHE A 247 5.73 -4.59 17.72
CA PHE A 247 4.69 -3.59 17.81
C PHE A 247 3.34 -4.31 17.90
N VAL A 248 2.41 -3.78 18.69
CA VAL A 248 1.03 -4.27 18.76
C VAL A 248 0.07 -3.12 18.50
N SER A 249 -0.96 -3.37 17.71
CA SER A 249 -1.96 -2.37 17.31
C SER A 249 -3.35 -2.99 17.38
N GLY A 250 -4.33 -2.13 17.63
CA GLY A 250 -5.73 -2.51 17.81
C GLY A 250 -6.24 -2.26 19.22
N LYS A 251 -7.53 -1.94 19.34
CA LYS A 251 -8.15 -1.55 20.62
C LYS A 251 -7.94 -2.58 21.73
N ALA A 252 -8.09 -3.87 21.41
CA ALA A 252 -7.87 -4.95 22.38
C ALA A 252 -6.39 -5.13 22.78
N MET A 253 -5.45 -4.68 21.95
CA MET A 253 -4.00 -4.80 22.20
C MET A 253 -3.44 -3.72 23.13
N GLU A 254 -4.16 -2.60 23.31
CA GLU A 254 -3.73 -1.50 24.19
C GLU A 254 -3.41 -1.99 25.62
N ASN A 255 -4.27 -2.86 26.14
CA ASN A 255 -4.16 -3.43 27.48
C ASN A 255 -3.73 -4.89 27.45
N CYS A 256 -2.95 -5.31 26.45
CA CYS A 256 -2.55 -6.72 26.30
C CYS A 256 -1.75 -7.27 27.49
N GLN A 257 -1.17 -6.41 28.32
CA GLN A 257 -0.50 -6.82 29.56
C GLN A 257 -1.46 -7.40 30.61
N GLU A 258 -2.73 -7.01 30.58
CA GLU A 258 -3.72 -7.45 31.56
C GLU A 258 -4.24 -8.87 31.27
N TRP A 259 -4.33 -9.24 29.99
CA TRP A 259 -4.96 -10.48 29.55
C TRP A 259 -4.01 -11.45 28.83
N GLY A 260 -2.97 -10.94 28.16
CA GLY A 260 -2.06 -11.67 27.29
C GLY A 260 -0.94 -12.43 28.00
N LYS A 261 -1.23 -13.02 29.16
CA LYS A 261 -0.19 -13.59 30.04
C LYS A 261 0.58 -14.72 29.35
N SER A 262 -0.11 -15.56 28.58
CA SER A 262 0.49 -16.72 27.90
C SER A 262 1.46 -16.28 26.81
N PHE A 263 1.03 -15.44 25.88
CA PHE A 263 1.89 -15.03 24.77
C PHE A 263 3.04 -14.13 25.24
N LEU A 264 2.81 -13.23 26.21
CA LEU A 264 3.87 -12.38 26.76
C LEU A 264 4.95 -13.20 27.48
N ASN A 265 4.54 -14.21 28.26
CA ASN A 265 5.49 -15.12 28.90
C ASN A 265 6.31 -15.93 27.89
N ALA A 266 5.69 -16.43 26.82
CA ALA A 266 6.39 -17.16 25.76
C ALA A 266 7.47 -16.29 25.08
N LEU A 267 7.20 -15.01 24.86
CA LEU A 267 8.19 -14.06 24.33
C LEU A 267 9.33 -13.78 25.32
N ALA A 268 9.03 -13.74 26.62
CA ALA A 268 10.01 -13.47 27.67
C ALA A 268 10.98 -14.63 27.91
N VAL A 269 10.48 -15.87 28.04
CA VAL A 269 11.27 -17.07 28.40
C VAL A 269 12.39 -17.35 27.39
N GLY A 270 12.22 -16.96 26.12
CA GLY A 270 13.23 -17.12 25.07
C GLY A 270 14.03 -15.86 24.73
N LYS A 271 13.85 -14.74 25.44
CA LYS A 271 14.35 -13.40 25.03
C LYS A 271 14.08 -13.12 23.55
N LYS A 272 12.89 -13.51 23.08
CA LYS A 272 12.50 -13.51 21.66
C LYS A 272 12.36 -12.10 21.09
N VAL A 273 12.10 -11.11 21.96
CA VAL A 273 11.99 -9.69 21.60
C VAL A 273 13.06 -8.91 22.37
N ARG A 274 13.95 -8.22 21.64
CA ARG A 274 15.17 -7.64 22.23
C ARG A 274 14.99 -6.24 22.83
N LYS A 275 14.19 -5.39 22.19
CA LYS A 275 13.98 -3.98 22.57
C LYS A 275 12.70 -3.75 23.34
N GLY A 276 11.67 -4.54 23.06
CA GLY A 276 10.43 -4.47 23.81
C GLY A 276 9.21 -4.70 22.93
N ILE A 277 8.08 -4.71 23.61
CA ILE A 277 6.76 -4.78 23.04
C ILE A 277 6.14 -3.39 23.18
N PHE A 278 5.72 -2.79 22.06
CA PHE A 278 5.27 -1.41 22.01
C PHE A 278 3.84 -1.36 21.47
N TYR A 279 2.91 -0.79 22.23
CA TYR A 279 1.58 -0.51 21.71
C TYR A 279 1.59 0.78 20.88
N GLU A 280 0.95 0.74 19.72
CA GLU A 280 0.82 1.89 18.83
C GLU A 280 -0.58 1.97 18.24
N SER A 281 -1.23 3.13 18.44
CA SER A 281 -2.45 3.48 17.70
C SER A 281 -2.13 3.82 16.26
N ASN A 282 -3.07 3.53 15.35
CA ASN A 282 -3.11 4.10 14.00
C ASN A 282 -1.80 3.94 13.19
N VAL A 283 -1.11 2.80 13.34
CA VAL A 283 0.19 2.52 12.72
C VAL A 283 0.20 2.81 11.22
N PHE A 284 -0.85 2.41 10.49
CA PHE A 284 -0.92 2.60 9.04
C PHE A 284 -1.13 4.08 8.65
N ALA A 285 -2.00 4.83 9.34
CA ALA A 285 -2.19 6.26 9.08
C ALA A 285 -0.91 7.06 9.41
N LYS A 286 -0.24 6.73 10.52
CA LYS A 286 1.07 7.29 10.89
C LYS A 286 2.13 6.96 9.84
N GLY A 287 2.15 5.73 9.35
CA GLY A 287 3.04 5.28 8.27
C GLY A 287 2.83 6.05 6.96
N ALA A 288 1.56 6.22 6.56
CA ALA A 288 1.18 6.99 5.38
C ALA A 288 1.63 8.44 5.49
N VAL A 289 1.45 9.09 6.64
CA VAL A 289 1.87 10.49 6.80
C VAL A 289 3.40 10.65 6.88
N ILE A 290 4.12 9.66 7.40
CA ILE A 290 5.59 9.61 7.33
C ILE A 290 6.05 9.51 5.87
N ASN A 291 5.41 8.66 5.06
CA ASN A 291 5.68 8.58 3.63
C ASN A 291 5.39 9.92 2.92
N ALA A 292 4.24 10.53 3.22
CA ALA A 292 3.85 11.83 2.66
C ALA A 292 4.94 12.90 2.92
N ASN A 293 5.49 12.94 4.14
CA ASN A 293 6.58 13.84 4.48
C ASN A 293 7.89 13.50 3.73
N ASN A 294 8.22 12.21 3.59
CA ASN A 294 9.39 11.74 2.86
C ASN A 294 9.33 12.10 1.36
N GLU A 295 8.16 12.00 0.74
CA GLU A 295 7.97 12.35 -0.67
C GLU A 295 8.18 13.85 -0.94
N LEU A 296 7.79 14.72 -0.01
CA LEU A 296 7.99 16.17 -0.11
C LEU A 296 9.46 16.60 0.03
N HIS A 297 10.21 15.96 0.93
CA HIS A 297 11.59 16.34 1.25
C HIS A 297 12.65 15.53 0.48
N GLY A 298 12.20 14.73 -0.49
CA GLY A 298 13.04 13.96 -1.41
C GLY A 298 13.21 12.49 -1.00
N ARG A 299 13.19 11.60 -2.00
CA ARG A 299 13.26 10.12 -1.89
C ARG A 299 14.55 9.54 -1.27
N ASN A 300 15.38 10.35 -0.61
CA ASN A 300 16.66 9.96 -0.04
C ASN A 300 16.69 9.91 1.49
N SER A 301 15.56 10.10 2.20
CA SER A 301 15.58 10.01 3.68
C SER A 301 15.91 8.61 4.20
N TYR A 302 15.73 7.58 3.37
CA TYR A 302 15.97 6.18 3.73
C TYR A 302 16.91 5.51 2.73
N PRO A 303 18.14 5.13 3.13
CA PRO A 303 19.14 4.54 2.25
C PRO A 303 18.90 3.03 2.02
N TYR A 304 17.64 2.65 1.72
CA TYR A 304 17.21 1.27 1.59
C TYR A 304 16.47 1.04 0.27
N THR A 305 16.71 -0.10 -0.36
CA THR A 305 15.78 -0.63 -1.38
C THR A 305 14.61 -1.29 -0.65
N ILE A 306 13.39 -0.81 -0.90
CA ILE A 306 12.18 -1.32 -0.25
C ILE A 306 11.49 -2.33 -1.15
N ILE A 307 11.28 -3.54 -0.63
CA ILE A 307 10.55 -4.63 -1.27
C ILE A 307 9.36 -5.00 -0.39
N CYS A 308 8.15 -4.81 -0.88
CA CYS A 308 6.93 -5.19 -0.20
C CYS A 308 5.83 -5.47 -1.21
N GLU A 309 4.67 -5.91 -0.72
CA GLU A 309 3.45 -5.97 -1.53
C GLU A 309 3.27 -4.64 -2.29
N GLY A 310 2.80 -4.69 -3.54
CA GLY A 310 2.63 -3.50 -4.39
C GLY A 310 3.92 -3.02 -5.08
N ARG A 311 5.07 -3.66 -4.83
CA ARG A 311 6.35 -3.31 -5.46
C ARG A 311 6.89 -4.43 -6.34
N VAL A 312 7.54 -4.04 -7.43
CA VAL A 312 8.19 -4.96 -8.36
C VAL A 312 9.28 -5.76 -7.64
N GLY A 313 9.16 -7.09 -7.67
CA GLY A 313 10.05 -8.00 -6.95
C GLY A 313 11.38 -8.34 -7.64
N ALA A 314 11.62 -7.84 -8.86
CA ALA A 314 12.90 -8.03 -9.57
C ALA A 314 13.28 -6.84 -10.46
N SER A 315 14.57 -6.60 -10.65
CA SER A 315 15.02 -5.68 -11.71
C SER A 315 14.99 -6.38 -13.06
N MET A 316 14.49 -5.70 -14.09
CA MET A 316 14.44 -6.17 -15.47
C MET A 316 15.19 -5.20 -16.37
N TRP A 317 16.13 -5.69 -17.17
CA TRP A 317 16.91 -4.87 -18.09
C TRP A 317 17.34 -5.64 -19.34
N MET A 318 17.87 -4.91 -20.31
CA MET A 318 18.51 -5.51 -21.48
C MET A 318 19.79 -4.78 -21.85
N ASP A 319 20.69 -5.48 -22.54
CA ASP A 319 21.87 -4.86 -23.13
C ASP A 319 21.47 -4.25 -24.49
N THR A 320 21.91 -3.02 -24.72
CA THR A 320 21.66 -2.24 -25.94
C THR A 320 22.96 -1.65 -26.45
N SER A 321 22.96 -1.10 -27.66
CA SER A 321 24.08 -0.35 -28.21
C SER A 321 23.61 1.04 -28.62
N VAL A 322 24.33 2.07 -28.18
CA VAL A 322 24.08 3.47 -28.56
C VAL A 322 25.38 4.03 -29.11
N HIS A 323 25.39 4.40 -30.39
CA HIS A 323 26.59 4.84 -31.11
C HIS A 323 27.77 3.87 -30.97
N GLY A 324 27.50 2.56 -31.08
CA GLY A 324 28.50 1.50 -30.98
C GLY A 324 28.94 1.16 -29.55
N SER A 325 28.52 1.94 -28.54
CA SER A 325 28.84 1.69 -27.13
C SER A 325 27.76 0.84 -26.47
N LYS A 326 28.17 -0.24 -25.81
CA LYS A 326 27.25 -1.07 -25.00
C LYS A 326 26.67 -0.26 -23.85
N LYS A 327 25.34 -0.25 -23.74
CA LYS A 327 24.59 0.41 -22.66
C LYS A 327 23.55 -0.54 -22.09
N VAL A 328 23.26 -0.39 -20.80
CA VAL A 328 22.16 -1.10 -20.14
C VAL A 328 20.90 -0.24 -20.25
N LEU A 329 19.84 -0.81 -20.81
CA LEU A 329 18.51 -0.22 -20.76
C LEU A 329 17.74 -0.86 -19.60
N MET A 330 17.54 -0.10 -18.53
CA MET A 330 16.72 -0.51 -17.40
C MET A 330 15.25 -0.41 -17.76
N LEU A 331 14.52 -1.53 -17.69
CA LEU A 331 13.10 -1.60 -18.03
C LEU A 331 12.22 -1.55 -16.79
N ALA A 332 12.65 -2.15 -15.69
CA ALA A 332 12.01 -2.06 -14.39
C ALA A 332 13.07 -2.18 -13.31
N LYS A 333 12.99 -1.35 -12.27
CA LYS A 333 13.87 -1.44 -11.11
C LYS A 333 13.12 -2.12 -9.97
N GLU A 334 13.77 -3.09 -9.34
CA GLU A 334 13.26 -3.73 -8.13
C GLU A 334 12.87 -2.69 -7.06
N GLY A 335 11.72 -2.89 -6.41
CA GLY A 335 11.17 -1.96 -5.44
C GLY A 335 10.39 -0.78 -6.04
N SER A 336 10.27 -0.67 -7.36
CA SER A 336 9.36 0.33 -7.97
C SER A 336 7.90 -0.06 -7.74
N ASN A 337 7.00 0.92 -7.63
CA ASN A 337 5.55 0.64 -7.61
C ASN A 337 5.15 -0.02 -8.93
N TRP A 338 4.53 -1.20 -8.89
CA TRP A 338 4.25 -1.96 -10.11
C TRP A 338 3.16 -1.30 -10.97
N TYR A 339 2.19 -0.65 -10.34
CA TYR A 339 1.07 0.02 -11.02
C TYR A 339 1.56 1.14 -11.95
N ASP A 340 2.60 1.86 -11.53
CA ASP A 340 3.23 2.94 -12.29
C ASP A 340 4.41 2.45 -13.15
N CYS A 341 4.78 1.16 -13.05
CA CYS A 341 5.94 0.62 -13.72
C CYS A 341 5.63 0.33 -15.19
N ARG A 342 5.86 1.35 -16.02
CA ARG A 342 5.76 1.27 -17.48
C ARG A 342 7.01 1.82 -18.14
N THR A 343 7.62 1.01 -19.00
CA THR A 343 8.73 1.44 -19.86
C THR A 343 8.34 1.27 -21.32
N THR A 344 8.58 2.31 -22.12
CA THR A 344 8.44 2.26 -23.59
C THR A 344 9.78 2.64 -24.20
N ALA A 345 10.27 1.82 -25.13
CA ALA A 345 11.54 2.05 -25.82
C ALA A 345 11.41 1.67 -27.30
N ASP A 346 11.87 2.57 -28.17
CA ASP A 346 12.01 2.28 -29.60
C ASP A 346 13.45 1.82 -29.86
N LEU A 347 13.60 0.63 -30.45
CA LEU A 347 14.88 -0.06 -30.67
C LEU A 347 15.06 -0.39 -32.15
N ILE A 348 16.31 -0.52 -32.61
CA ILE A 348 16.62 -1.03 -33.95
C ILE A 348 17.20 -2.43 -33.79
N LEU A 349 16.66 -3.40 -34.54
CA LEU A 349 17.18 -4.77 -34.52
C LEU A 349 18.53 -4.84 -35.23
N ASP A 350 19.53 -5.41 -34.55
CA ASP A 350 20.87 -5.67 -35.08
C ASP A 350 21.12 -7.19 -35.06
N GLU A 351 20.86 -7.86 -36.19
CA GLU A 351 20.95 -9.32 -36.39
C GLU A 351 20.20 -10.15 -35.34
N ALA A 352 19.16 -9.57 -34.73
CA ALA A 352 18.44 -10.18 -33.61
C ALA A 352 17.19 -10.95 -34.08
N SER A 353 17.16 -12.26 -33.81
CA SER A 353 15.96 -13.11 -33.94
C SER A 353 15.09 -13.15 -32.68
N SER A 354 15.59 -12.62 -31.58
CA SER A 354 14.86 -12.50 -30.32
C SER A 354 15.33 -11.30 -29.49
N ILE A 355 14.46 -10.79 -28.64
CA ILE A 355 14.82 -9.84 -27.59
C ILE A 355 15.06 -10.61 -26.30
N ARG A 356 16.27 -10.50 -25.75
CA ARG A 356 16.66 -11.14 -24.49
C ARG A 356 16.58 -10.14 -23.35
N LEU A 357 15.70 -10.41 -22.39
CA LEU A 357 15.59 -9.68 -21.13
C LEU A 357 16.37 -10.40 -20.04
N LYS A 358 16.97 -9.62 -19.15
CA LYS A 358 17.66 -10.08 -17.95
C LYS A 358 16.82 -9.71 -16.73
N ILE A 359 16.61 -10.67 -15.84
CA ILE A 359 15.81 -10.52 -14.64
C ILE A 359 16.67 -10.94 -13.44
N LYS A 360 16.69 -10.11 -12.40
CA LYS A 360 17.43 -10.43 -11.19
C LYS A 360 16.78 -9.82 -9.95
N LYS A 361 16.62 -10.65 -8.93
CA LYS A 361 16.21 -10.24 -7.59
C LYS A 361 17.43 -9.90 -6.75
N THR A 362 17.26 -8.98 -5.81
CA THR A 362 18.37 -8.65 -4.90
C THR A 362 18.68 -9.83 -3.99
N GLY A 363 19.97 -10.15 -3.88
CA GLY A 363 20.47 -11.29 -3.09
C GLY A 363 20.63 -12.58 -3.91
N GLU A 364 20.02 -12.67 -5.10
CA GLU A 364 20.23 -13.81 -5.98
C GLU A 364 21.55 -13.71 -6.76
N LYS A 365 22.24 -14.84 -6.87
CA LYS A 365 23.51 -14.92 -7.63
C LYS A 365 23.25 -15.00 -9.13
N LEU A 366 22.26 -15.78 -9.54
CA LEU A 366 21.96 -16.05 -10.94
C LEU A 366 21.08 -14.95 -11.53
N THR A 367 21.29 -14.69 -12.82
CA THR A 367 20.40 -13.85 -13.62
C THR A 367 19.53 -14.77 -14.46
N VAL A 368 18.22 -14.57 -14.39
CA VAL A 368 17.26 -15.29 -15.23
C VAL A 368 17.15 -14.56 -16.57
N PHE A 369 17.00 -15.30 -17.66
CA PHE A 369 16.90 -14.76 -19.00
C PHE A 369 15.57 -15.14 -19.63
N GLU A 370 14.84 -14.15 -20.14
CA GLU A 370 13.62 -14.35 -20.91
C GLU A 370 13.85 -13.94 -22.36
N ASN A 371 13.53 -14.83 -23.29
CA ASN A 371 13.69 -14.57 -24.72
C ASN A 371 12.31 -14.40 -25.38
N ILE A 372 12.13 -13.28 -26.06
CA ILE A 372 10.94 -12.96 -26.84
C ILE A 372 11.29 -13.23 -28.31
N SER A 373 10.74 -14.31 -28.89
CA SER A 373 10.93 -14.62 -30.31
C SER A 373 10.33 -13.53 -31.19
N LEU A 374 11.04 -13.17 -32.25
CA LEU A 374 10.60 -12.23 -33.29
C LEU A 374 10.31 -12.95 -34.62
N ASP A 375 10.14 -14.28 -34.61
CA ASP A 375 9.95 -15.08 -35.84
C ASP A 375 8.72 -14.67 -36.66
N ALA A 376 7.73 -14.05 -36.01
CA ALA A 376 6.54 -13.51 -36.66
C ALA A 376 6.84 -12.25 -37.50
N PHE A 377 7.97 -11.58 -37.31
CA PHE A 377 8.30 -10.35 -38.04
C PHE A 377 8.80 -10.66 -39.45
N PRO A 378 8.54 -9.78 -40.43
CA PRO A 378 9.06 -9.97 -41.78
C PRO A 378 10.58 -9.97 -41.79
N LYS A 379 11.17 -10.85 -42.62
CA LYS A 379 12.61 -10.89 -42.85
C LYS A 379 13.02 -9.67 -43.67
N ARG A 380 13.89 -8.84 -43.12
CA ARG A 380 14.44 -7.63 -43.77
C ARG A 380 15.97 -7.60 -43.59
N PRO A 381 16.70 -6.79 -44.38
CA PRO A 381 18.12 -6.58 -44.17
C PRO A 381 18.43 -6.10 -42.73
N ASN A 382 19.65 -6.33 -42.27
CA ASN A 382 20.04 -5.91 -40.91
C ASN A 382 19.83 -4.39 -40.70
N LYS A 383 19.44 -3.97 -39.49
CA LYS A 383 19.19 -2.57 -39.09
C LYS A 383 18.07 -1.85 -39.85
N THR A 384 17.16 -2.58 -40.48
CA THR A 384 16.01 -2.03 -41.21
C THR A 384 14.66 -2.33 -40.54
N THR A 385 14.69 -2.75 -39.29
CA THR A 385 13.48 -2.97 -38.47
C THR A 385 13.62 -2.22 -37.17
N ARG A 386 12.84 -1.14 -37.02
CA ARG A 386 12.61 -0.48 -35.74
C ARG A 386 11.44 -1.16 -35.03
N VAL A 387 11.57 -1.37 -33.73
CA VAL A 387 10.53 -1.99 -32.91
C VAL A 387 10.21 -1.11 -31.72
N ARG A 388 8.95 -1.12 -31.28
CA ARG A 388 8.54 -0.53 -30.01
C ARG A 388 8.37 -1.62 -28.97
N LEU A 389 9.23 -1.61 -27.96
CA LEU A 389 9.11 -2.43 -26.78
C LEU A 389 8.33 -1.67 -25.71
N ILE A 390 7.29 -2.29 -25.16
CA ILE A 390 6.51 -1.78 -24.04
C ILE A 390 6.53 -2.86 -22.96
N LEU A 391 7.03 -2.51 -21.78
CA LEU A 391 6.97 -3.33 -20.58
C LEU A 391 5.99 -2.69 -19.59
N THR A 392 5.03 -3.47 -19.11
CA THR A 392 4.03 -3.10 -18.09
C THR A 392 3.86 -4.25 -17.11
N PHE A 393 3.35 -3.97 -15.90
CA PHE A 393 3.02 -5.01 -14.93
C PHE A 393 1.51 -5.16 -14.80
N THR A 394 1.06 -6.41 -14.65
CA THR A 394 -0.34 -6.73 -14.31
C THR A 394 -0.50 -7.12 -12.85
N SER A 395 0.62 -7.44 -12.19
CA SER A 395 0.75 -7.61 -10.75
C SER A 395 2.23 -7.48 -10.37
N GLU A 396 2.54 -7.50 -9.06
CA GLU A 396 3.92 -7.54 -8.56
C GLU A 396 4.75 -8.74 -9.03
N HIS A 397 4.09 -9.82 -9.47
CA HIS A 397 4.70 -11.08 -9.92
C HIS A 397 4.56 -11.33 -11.42
N THR A 398 3.94 -10.42 -12.18
CA THR A 398 3.67 -10.68 -13.60
C THR A 398 3.90 -9.42 -14.44
N ALA A 399 4.88 -9.52 -15.34
CA ALA A 399 5.17 -8.50 -16.35
C ALA A 399 4.61 -8.94 -17.71
N MET A 400 4.11 -7.97 -18.46
CA MET A 400 3.69 -8.12 -19.85
C MET A 400 4.63 -7.31 -20.73
N VAL A 401 5.27 -7.98 -21.68
CA VAL A 401 6.13 -7.35 -22.68
C VAL A 401 5.45 -7.41 -24.03
N ARG A 402 5.32 -6.26 -24.68
CA ARG A 402 4.79 -6.11 -26.02
C ARG A 402 5.88 -5.56 -26.93
N VAL A 403 6.11 -6.20 -28.07
CA VAL A 403 7.06 -5.77 -29.10
C VAL A 403 6.29 -5.56 -30.39
N GLN A 404 6.30 -4.35 -30.91
CA GLN A 404 5.59 -3.98 -32.14
C GLN A 404 6.57 -3.60 -33.24
N ASP A 405 6.42 -4.17 -34.43
CA ASP A 405 7.19 -3.76 -35.62
C ASP A 405 6.74 -2.37 -36.09
N LEU A 406 7.65 -1.41 -36.08
CA LEU A 406 7.42 -0.05 -36.59
C LEU A 406 7.98 0.14 -38.01
N GLY A 407 8.61 -0.88 -38.60
CA GLY A 407 9.32 -0.74 -39.86
C GLY A 407 10.52 0.20 -39.76
N PHE A 408 10.91 0.80 -40.87
CA PHE A 408 11.98 1.80 -40.96
C PHE A 408 11.63 2.84 -42.03
N GLY A 409 10.53 3.57 -41.78
CA GLY A 409 9.99 4.55 -42.71
C GLY A 409 9.41 3.90 -43.97
N GLU A 410 9.42 4.62 -45.08
CA GLU A 410 8.84 4.18 -46.36
C GLU A 410 9.64 3.05 -47.01
N PHE A 411 10.97 3.00 -46.78
CA PHE A 411 11.84 1.96 -47.32
C PHE A 411 11.48 0.56 -46.81
N PHE A 412 11.00 0.48 -45.57
CA PHE A 412 10.59 -0.75 -44.93
C PHE A 412 9.32 -0.49 -44.10
N PRO A 413 8.13 -0.55 -44.69
CA PRO A 413 6.89 -0.22 -43.98
C PRO A 413 6.66 -1.13 -42.77
N SER A 414 6.02 -0.59 -41.72
CA SER A 414 5.57 -1.36 -40.56
C SER A 414 4.65 -2.49 -41.01
N SER A 415 4.88 -3.71 -40.51
CA SER A 415 3.95 -4.82 -40.71
C SER A 415 2.73 -4.75 -39.78
N GLY A 416 2.75 -3.86 -38.77
CA GLY A 416 1.75 -3.80 -37.71
C GLY A 416 1.78 -4.99 -36.73
N ILE A 417 2.66 -5.97 -36.94
CA ILE A 417 2.73 -7.19 -36.12
C ILE A 417 3.15 -6.84 -34.70
N VAL A 418 2.46 -7.45 -33.74
CA VAL A 418 2.70 -7.30 -32.32
C VAL A 418 2.93 -8.67 -31.69
N VAL A 419 4.11 -8.88 -31.11
CA VAL A 419 4.40 -10.03 -30.26
C VAL A 419 4.15 -9.64 -28.81
N LYS A 420 3.54 -10.53 -28.04
CA LYS A 420 3.31 -10.37 -26.60
C LYS A 420 3.92 -11.54 -25.84
N LYS A 421 4.51 -11.27 -24.69
CA LYS A 421 5.04 -12.28 -23.78
C LYS A 421 4.69 -11.90 -22.35
N GLU A 422 4.01 -12.83 -21.67
CA GLU A 422 3.86 -12.78 -20.22
C GLU A 422 5.10 -13.40 -19.56
N ILE A 423 5.59 -12.75 -18.51
CA ILE A 423 6.76 -13.16 -17.73
C ILE A 423 6.34 -13.23 -16.27
N LYS A 424 6.51 -14.42 -15.66
CA LYS A 424 6.35 -14.62 -14.21
C LYS A 424 7.64 -14.31 -13.48
N ILE A 425 7.52 -13.61 -12.35
CA ILE A 425 8.64 -13.17 -11.51
C ILE A 425 8.51 -13.90 -10.17
N ASP A 426 8.88 -15.18 -10.18
CA ASP A 426 8.78 -16.11 -9.05
C ASP A 426 9.92 -15.98 -8.06
#